data_AF-A0A265Q800-F1
#
_entry.id   AF-A0A265Q800-F1
#
_cell.length_a   1.000
_cell.length_b   1.000
_cell.length_c   1.000
_cell.angle_alpha   90.00
_cell.angle_beta   90.00
_cell.angle_gamma   90.00
#
_symmetry.space_group_name_H-M   'P 1'
#
loop_
_entity.id
_entity.type
_entity.pdbx_description
1 polymer ?
#
loop_
_entity_poly.entity_id
_entity_poly.type
_entity_poly.pdbx_seq_one_letter_code
_entity_poly.pdbx_strand_id
1 'polypeptide(L)'
;MDEKVYDLLEKLYAEVLNVKTELKEEIQGVRTELKEEIQELRDTMATKAELQEIKNTMATKEDLELVVEELKTEIQSVYDEVKELRNDFNILEIVTTKSALDIAKLKAVR
;
A
#
# COMPACT_ATOMS: atom_id res chain seq x y z
N MET A 1 -76.59 -22.04 17.95
CA MET A 1 -75.86 -20.87 17.41
C MET A 1 -74.56 -20.70 18.17
N ASP A 2 -74.56 -21.01 19.47
CA ASP A 2 -73.41 -20.87 20.37
C ASP A 2 -72.26 -21.85 20.08
N GLU A 3 -72.52 -23.11 19.75
CA GLU A 3 -71.48 -24.11 19.46
C GLU A 3 -70.56 -23.68 18.30
N LYS A 4 -71.14 -23.19 17.20
CA LYS A 4 -70.36 -22.65 16.07
C LYS A 4 -69.51 -21.43 16.46
N VAL A 5 -69.97 -20.64 17.44
CA VAL A 5 -69.21 -19.48 17.94
C VAL A 5 -68.04 -19.95 18.80
N TYR A 6 -68.22 -20.97 19.64
CA TYR A 6 -67.14 -21.59 20.40
C TYR A 6 -66.08 -22.22 19.49
N ASP A 7 -66.49 -22.96 18.45
CA ASP A 7 -65.57 -23.53 17.46
C ASP A 7 -64.73 -22.45 16.75
N LEU A 8 -65.36 -21.32 16.41
CA LEU A 8 -64.69 -20.17 15.79
C LEU A 8 -63.69 -19.52 16.74
N LEU A 9 -64.04 -19.36 18.02
CA LEU A 9 -63.15 -18.80 19.04
C LEU A 9 -61.94 -19.70 19.30
N GLU A 10 -62.14 -21.02 19.35
CA GLU A 10 -61.05 -21.99 19.54
C GLU A 10 -60.07 -21.95 18.36
N LYS A 11 -60.58 -21.92 17.13
CA LYS A 11 -59.76 -21.76 15.92
C LYS A 11 -58.98 -20.45 15.91
N LEU A 12 -59.63 -19.34 16.25
CA LEU A 12 -58.98 -18.03 16.32
C LEU A 12 -57.87 -18.02 17.38
N TYR A 13 -58.12 -18.62 18.55
CA TYR A 13 -57.12 -18.74 19.60
C TYR A 13 -55.90 -19.57 19.14
N ALA A 14 -56.15 -20.68 18.44
CA ALA A 14 -55.10 -21.50 17.85
C ALA A 14 -54.28 -20.74 16.79
N GLU A 15 -54.94 -20.01 15.88
CA GLU A 15 -54.25 -19.18 14.88
C GLU A 15 -53.39 -18.09 15.53
N VAL A 16 -53.91 -17.39 16.54
CA VAL A 16 -53.15 -16.35 17.27
C VAL A 16 -51.93 -16.95 17.99
N LEU A 17 -52.07 -18.14 18.57
CA LEU A 17 -50.93 -18.84 19.18
C LEU A 17 -49.90 -19.27 18.14
N ASN A 18 -50.33 -19.72 16.97
CA ASN A 18 -49.43 -20.11 15.89
C ASN A 18 -48.65 -18.90 15.37
N VAL A 19 -49.34 -17.81 15.02
CA VAL A 19 -48.71 -16.55 14.58
C VAL A 19 -47.71 -16.03 15.62
N LYS A 20 -48.05 -16.10 16.91
CA LYS A 20 -47.14 -15.71 18.00
C LYS A 20 -45.87 -16.57 18.02
N THR A 21 -45.99 -17.85 17.71
CA THR A 21 -44.86 -18.79 17.69
C THR A 21 -43.97 -18.53 16.47
N GLU A 22 -44.56 -18.44 15.27
CA GLU A 22 -43.87 -18.13 14.02
C GLU A 22 -43.11 -16.81 14.12
N LEU A 23 -43.74 -15.74 14.60
CA LEU A 23 -43.07 -14.43 14.79
C LEU A 23 -41.90 -14.52 15.78
N LYS A 24 -42.01 -15.35 16.83
CA LYS A 24 -40.93 -15.53 17.79
C LYS A 24 -39.75 -16.26 17.15
N GLU A 25 -40.02 -17.26 16.31
CA GLU A 25 -39.00 -18.01 15.58
C GLU A 25 -38.31 -17.13 14.54
N GLU A 26 -39.05 -16.36 13.74
CA GLU A 26 -38.49 -15.41 12.77
C GLU A 26 -37.58 -14.37 13.45
N ILE A 27 -38.02 -13.79 14.57
CA ILE A 27 -37.21 -12.83 15.34
C ILE A 27 -35.92 -13.48 15.87
N GLN A 28 -35.98 -14.75 16.26
CA GLN A 28 -34.80 -15.52 16.69
C GLN A 28 -33.87 -15.82 15.51
N GLY A 29 -34.42 -16.16 14.34
CA GLY A 29 -33.68 -16.36 13.10
C GLY A 29 -32.89 -15.11 12.70
N VAL A 30 -33.58 -13.99 12.53
CA VAL A 30 -32.96 -12.69 12.18
C VAL A 30 -31.89 -12.28 13.20
N ARG A 31 -32.13 -12.51 14.50
CA ARG A 31 -31.14 -12.22 15.55
C ARG A 31 -29.87 -13.08 15.42
N THR A 32 -30.02 -14.32 14.96
CA THR A 32 -28.90 -15.26 14.80
C THR A 32 -28.08 -14.87 13.57
N GLU A 33 -28.74 -14.66 12.43
CA GLU A 33 -28.12 -14.21 11.18
C GLU A 33 -27.32 -12.91 11.39
N LEU A 34 -27.92 -11.90 12.02
CA LEU A 34 -27.23 -10.63 12.29
C LEU A 34 -26.01 -10.78 13.20
N LYS A 35 -26.03 -11.74 14.14
CA LYS A 35 -24.85 -12.00 14.98
C LYS A 35 -23.73 -12.65 14.20
N GLU A 36 -24.07 -13.58 13.32
CA GLU A 36 -23.12 -14.28 12.46
C GLU A 36 -22.47 -13.29 11.47
N GLU A 37 -23.27 -12.48 10.78
CA GLU A 37 -22.75 -11.45 9.86
C GLU A 37 -21.83 -10.43 10.57
N ILE A 38 -22.20 -9.98 11.77
CA ILE A 38 -21.34 -9.07 12.56
C ILE A 38 -20.03 -9.75 12.95
N GLN A 39 -20.04 -11.05 13.25
CA GLN A 39 -18.85 -11.80 13.59
C GLN A 39 -17.95 -11.96 12.36
N GLU A 40 -18.51 -12.33 11.20
CA GLU A 40 -17.77 -12.41 9.94
C GLU A 40 -17.14 -11.07 9.54
N LEU A 41 -17.86 -9.96 9.70
CA LEU A 41 -17.31 -8.62 9.47
C LEU A 41 -16.15 -8.30 10.42
N ARG A 42 -16.21 -8.72 11.68
CA ARG A 42 -15.11 -8.52 12.64
C ARG A 42 -13.88 -9.35 12.30
N ASP A 43 -14.08 -10.56 11.78
CA ASP A 43 -13.00 -11.49 11.44
C ASP A 43 -12.33 -11.13 10.11
N THR A 44 -13.05 -10.48 9.19
CA THR A 44 -12.54 -10.08 7.86
C THR A 44 -11.97 -8.66 7.80
N MET A 45 -12.38 -7.78 8.71
CA MET A 45 -11.93 -6.39 8.71
C MET A 45 -10.56 -6.26 9.38
N ALA A 46 -9.65 -5.52 8.74
CA ALA A 46 -8.34 -5.23 9.32
C ALA A 46 -8.49 -4.55 10.69
N THR A 47 -7.76 -5.08 11.66
CA THR A 47 -7.72 -4.56 13.01
C THR A 47 -6.91 -3.27 13.08
N LYS A 48 -7.20 -2.44 14.09
CA LYS A 48 -6.40 -1.24 14.37
C LYS A 48 -4.91 -1.55 14.59
N ALA A 49 -4.61 -2.72 15.15
CA ALA A 49 -3.24 -3.15 15.38
C ALA A 49 -2.51 -3.44 14.05
N GLU A 50 -3.13 -4.20 13.14
CA GLU A 50 -2.57 -4.48 11.82
C GLU A 50 -2.34 -3.19 11.01
N LEU A 51 -3.31 -2.28 11.01
CA LEU A 51 -3.16 -0.98 10.33
C LEU A 51 -2.04 -0.13 10.93
N GLN A 52 -1.83 -0.20 12.25
CA GLN A 52 -0.75 0.51 12.92
C GLN A 52 0.62 -0.12 12.63
N GLU A 53 0.70 -1.45 12.55
CA GLU A 53 1.91 -2.17 12.15
C GLU A 53 2.30 -1.82 10.70
N ILE A 54 1.34 -1.85 9.78
CA ILE A 54 1.54 -1.43 8.39
C ILE A 54 2.08 0.01 8.34
N LYS A 55 1.47 0.93 9.11
CA LYS A 55 1.92 2.32 9.20
C LYS A 55 3.34 2.46 9.75
N ASN A 56 3.72 1.62 10.72
CA ASN A 56 5.04 1.69 11.35
C ASN A 56 6.15 1.05 10.50
N THR A 57 5.80 0.14 9.59
CA THR A 57 6.77 -0.62 8.79
C THR A 57 6.92 -0.09 7.36
N MET A 58 5.92 0.61 6.84
CA MET A 58 6.02 1.24 5.52
C MET A 58 6.97 2.43 5.54
N ALA A 59 7.74 2.58 4.47
CA ALA A 59 8.45 3.83 4.20
C ALA A 59 7.43 4.95 3.99
N THR A 60 7.67 6.08 4.64
CA THR A 60 6.86 7.28 4.48
C THR A 60 7.26 8.04 3.22
N LYS A 61 6.43 9.00 2.82
CA LYS A 61 6.76 9.88 1.70
C LYS A 61 8.02 10.68 1.99
N GLU A 62 8.18 11.13 3.24
CA GLU A 62 9.35 11.84 3.72
C GLU A 62 10.62 10.99 3.64
N ASP A 63 10.55 9.71 4.03
CA ASP A 63 11.69 8.78 3.90
C ASP A 63 12.15 8.66 2.44
N LEU A 64 11.20 8.54 1.51
CA LEU A 64 11.50 8.45 0.08
C LEU A 64 12.05 9.76 -0.48
N GLU A 65 11.54 10.90 -0.04
CA GLU A 65 12.04 12.22 -0.44
C GLU A 65 13.49 12.45 0.00
N LEU A 66 13.86 12.01 1.21
CA LEU A 66 15.24 12.07 1.69
C LEU A 66 16.17 11.26 0.79
N VAL A 67 15.81 10.01 0.49
CA VAL A 67 16.62 9.13 -0.39
C VAL A 67 16.76 9.74 -1.79
N VAL A 68 15.71 10.36 -2.33
CA VAL A 68 15.77 11.02 -3.65
C VAL A 68 16.74 12.19 -3.66
N GLU A 69 16.73 13.05 -2.63
CA GLU A 69 17.65 14.19 -2.57
C GLU A 69 19.09 13.76 -2.30
N GLU A 70 19.32 12.70 -1.51
CA GLU A 70 20.65 12.10 -1.35
C GLU A 70 21.18 11.58 -2.70
N LEU A 71 20.40 10.77 -3.40
CA LEU A 71 20.79 10.22 -4.71
C LEU A 71 21.05 11.33 -5.74
N LYS A 72 20.22 12.36 -5.77
CA LYS A 72 20.39 13.50 -6.67
C LYS A 72 21.69 14.24 -6.39
N THR A 73 22.06 14.39 -5.12
CA THR A 73 23.33 15.01 -4.71
C THR A 73 24.52 14.15 -5.13
N GLU A 74 24.46 12.84 -4.90
CA GLU A 74 25.53 11.91 -5.32
C GLU A 74 25.70 11.89 -6.84
N ILE A 75 24.60 11.81 -7.59
CA ILE A 75 24.61 11.86 -9.07
C ILE A 75 25.24 13.16 -9.56
N GLN A 76 24.92 14.28 -8.93
CA GLN A 76 25.50 15.58 -9.31
C GLN A 76 27.01 15.61 -9.04
N SER A 77 27.48 15.09 -7.90
CA SER A 77 28.91 14.99 -7.59
C SER A 77 29.65 14.17 -8.64
N VAL A 78 29.13 12.98 -8.97
CA VAL A 78 29.73 12.10 -9.99
C VAL A 78 29.74 12.77 -11.36
N TYR A 79 28.67 13.48 -11.72
CA TYR A 79 28.60 14.20 -12.99
C TYR A 79 29.69 15.27 -13.09
N ASP A 80 29.91 16.04 -12.02
CA ASP A 80 30.92 17.10 -11.99
C ASP A 80 32.34 16.51 -12.04
N GLU A 81 32.63 15.44 -11.30
CA GLU A 81 33.92 14.73 -11.36
C GLU A 81 34.22 14.19 -12.78
N VAL A 82 33.23 13.58 -13.44
CA VAL A 82 33.40 13.07 -14.82
C VAL A 82 33.64 14.22 -15.80
N LYS A 83 32.99 15.37 -15.59
CA LYS A 83 33.18 16.56 -16.41
C LYS A 83 34.59 17.15 -16.24
N GLU A 84 35.11 17.15 -15.01
CA GLU A 84 36.50 17.57 -14.73
C GLU A 84 37.50 16.62 -15.37
N LEU A 85 37.34 15.30 -15.19
CA LEU A 85 38.21 14.29 -15.82
C LEU A 85 38.26 14.42 -17.34
N ARG A 86 37.12 14.74 -17.98
CA ARG A 86 37.07 15.01 -19.41
C ARG A 86 37.95 16.20 -19.79
N ASN A 87 37.94 17.27 -19.00
CA ASN A 87 38.77 18.44 -19.25
C ASN A 87 40.25 18.12 -19.06
N ASP A 88 40.60 17.40 -18.00
CA ASP A 88 41.98 16.96 -17.73
C ASP A 88 42.52 16.09 -18.86
N PHE A 89 41.69 15.18 -19.39
CA PHE A 89 42.08 14.33 -20.51
C PHE A 89 42.37 15.14 -21.78
N ASN A 90 41.54 16.15 -22.09
CA ASN A 90 41.79 17.04 -23.22
C ASN A 90 43.11 17.82 -23.06
N ILE A 91 43.43 18.27 -21.85
CA ILE A 91 44.70 18.96 -21.55
C ILE A 91 45.87 17.99 -21.75
N LEU A 92 45.75 16.76 -21.23
CA LEU A 92 46.77 15.73 -21.37
C LEU A 92 47.05 15.40 -22.84
N GLU A 93 46.02 15.32 -23.68
CA GLU A 93 46.14 15.12 -25.12
C GLU A 93 46.98 16.22 -25.78
N ILE A 94 46.71 17.49 -25.45
CA ILE A 94 47.45 18.65 -25.97
C ILE A 94 48.93 18.58 -25.54
N VAL A 95 49.19 18.35 -24.24
CA VAL A 95 50.55 18.31 -23.69
C VAL A 95 51.35 17.14 -24.27
N THR A 96 50.72 15.98 -24.44
CA THR A 96 51.34 14.78 -25.02
C THR A 96 51.67 15.01 -26.49
N THR A 97 50.77 15.62 -27.25
CA THR A 97 51.01 15.98 -28.65
C THR A 97 52.18 16.95 -28.80
N LYS A 98 52.24 17.98 -27.94
CA LYS A 98 53.35 18.95 -27.92
C LYS A 98 54.68 18.27 -27.57
N SER A 99 54.68 17.42 -26.54
CA SER A 99 55.87 16.68 -26.12
C SER A 99 56.38 15.73 -27.21
N ALA A 100 55.47 15.05 -27.91
CA ALA A 100 55.81 14.21 -29.05
C ALA A 100 56.49 15.01 -30.19
N LEU A 101 55.97 16.21 -30.49
CA LEU A 101 56.57 17.12 -31.46
C LEU A 101 57.97 17.60 -31.03
N ASP A 102 58.13 18.00 -29.77
CA ASP A 102 59.42 18.46 -29.25
C ASP A 102 60.48 17.35 -29.28
N ILE A 103 60.10 16.11 -28.95
CA ILE A 103 60.97 14.93 -29.09
C ILE A 103 61.36 14.70 -30.55
N ALA A 104 60.41 14.81 -31.49
CA ALA A 104 60.70 14.63 -32.92
C ALA A 104 61.70 15.69 -33.42
N LYS A 105 61.55 16.95 -33.01
CA LYS A 105 62.49 18.04 -33.33
C LYS A 105 63.88 17.79 -32.76
N LEU A 106 63.98 17.38 -31.49
CA LEU A 106 65.27 17.06 -30.84
C LEU A 106 66.00 15.91 -31.53
N LYS A 107 65.25 14.90 -32.00
CA LYS A 107 65.82 13.78 -32.78
C LYS A 107 66.30 14.19 -34.16
N ALA A 108 65.72 15.23 -34.78
CA ALA A 108 66.10 15.68 -36.11
C ALA A 108 67.40 16.50 -36.14
N VAL A 109 67.85 17.03 -35.00
CA VAL A 109 69.07 17.85 -34.87
C VAL A 109 70.24 17.10 -34.22
N ARG A 110 70.05 15.83 -33.86
CA ARG A 110 71.11 14.90 -33.45
C ARG A 110 71.51 14.01 -34.62
#